data_AF-R5AHN3-F1
#
_entry.id   AF-R5AHN3-F1
#
_cell.length_a   1.000
_cell.length_b   1.000
_cell.length_c   1.000
_cell.angle_alpha   90.00
_cell.angle_beta   90.00
_cell.angle_gamma   90.00
#
_symmetry.space_group_name_H-M   'P 1'
#
loop_
_entity.id
_entity.type
_entity.pdbx_description
1 polymer ?
#
loop_
_entity_poly.entity_id
_entity_poly.type
_entity_poly.pdbx_seq_one_letter_code
_entity_poly.pdbx_strand_id
1 'polypeptide(L)'
;MLSRENGVISFNFDKRLPAALTDSEDKLRAFLRGAFLGAGSCSDPARGYHLEIAARTEGFARALSERISSFYLSAKSAHRKGRWLVYLKGDDVSGFLALIGASSAALRFEDVRAEKDYRNYINRTSNCETANIDKTVTAALLQLQAIERIEQHQELSDLPAPLYEAARLRLQYPDATLQELADYAEIGKSGMNHRLARLLALAKEYED
;
A
#
# COMPACT_ATOMS: atom_id res chain seq x y z
N MET A 1 -11.79 -8.18 44.41
CA MET A 1 -11.67 -8.13 45.89
C MET A 1 -10.49 -9.01 46.24
N LEU A 2 -9.48 -8.49 46.93
CA LEU A 2 -8.33 -9.28 47.36
C LEU A 2 -8.80 -10.18 48.50
N SER A 3 -8.84 -11.50 48.32
CA SER A 3 -8.98 -12.44 49.42
C SER A 3 -7.64 -13.11 49.68
N ARG A 4 -7.19 -13.06 50.93
CA ARG A 4 -6.09 -13.88 51.43
C ARG A 4 -6.71 -15.11 52.07
N GLU A 5 -6.59 -16.24 51.41
CA GLU A 5 -6.71 -17.55 52.06
C GLU A 5 -5.34 -18.24 51.91
N ASN A 6 -4.78 -18.70 53.03
CA ASN A 6 -3.57 -19.52 53.09
C ASN A 6 -2.29 -18.94 52.44
N GLY A 7 -2.11 -17.62 52.50
CA GLY A 7 -0.88 -16.97 52.00
C GLY A 7 -0.76 -16.89 50.47
N VAL A 8 -1.75 -17.40 49.73
CA VAL A 8 -1.83 -17.28 48.27
C VAL A 8 -2.68 -16.05 47.93
N ILE A 9 -2.11 -15.14 47.13
CA ILE A 9 -2.87 -14.00 46.60
C ILE A 9 -3.75 -14.53 45.47
N SER A 10 -5.04 -14.66 45.74
CA SER A 10 -6.03 -15.00 44.71
C SER A 10 -6.57 -13.73 44.06
N PHE A 11 -6.40 -13.62 42.74
CA PHE A 11 -6.96 -12.53 41.95
C PHE A 11 -8.24 -13.02 41.27
N ASN A 12 -9.38 -12.46 41.67
CA ASN A 12 -10.62 -12.65 40.92
C ASN A 12 -10.60 -11.77 39.66
N PHE A 13 -10.49 -12.40 38.49
CA PHE A 13 -10.42 -11.78 37.18
C PHE A 13 -11.78 -11.65 36.49
N ASP A 14 -12.88 -11.97 37.16
CA ASP A 14 -14.15 -12.24 36.49
C ASP A 14 -14.75 -11.01 35.79
N LYS A 15 -14.38 -9.78 36.19
CA LYS A 15 -14.96 -8.55 35.59
C LYS A 15 -14.03 -7.34 35.43
N ARG A 16 -12.88 -7.26 36.11
CA ARG A 16 -12.04 -6.05 36.12
C ARG A 16 -10.56 -6.39 36.22
N LEU A 17 -9.71 -5.51 35.70
CA LEU A 17 -8.27 -5.55 35.95
C LEU A 17 -8.00 -5.31 37.45
N PRO A 18 -7.06 -6.04 38.08
CA PRO A 18 -6.73 -5.84 39.48
C PRO A 18 -6.16 -4.44 39.71
N ALA A 19 -6.89 -3.59 40.44
CA ALA A 19 -6.49 -2.18 40.65
C ALA A 19 -5.09 -2.04 41.25
N ALA A 20 -4.70 -2.90 42.18
CA ALA A 20 -3.37 -2.90 42.80
C ALA A 20 -2.20 -3.10 41.80
N LEU A 21 -2.49 -3.68 40.62
CA LEU A 21 -1.54 -3.93 39.53
C LEU A 21 -1.70 -2.93 38.38
N THR A 22 -2.68 -2.01 38.44
CA THR A 22 -3.00 -1.09 37.34
C THR A 22 -3.34 0.33 37.84
N ASP A 23 -2.89 0.69 39.03
CA ASP A 23 -3.09 1.99 39.69
C ASP A 23 -2.03 3.03 39.30
N SER A 24 -0.97 2.62 38.62
CA SER A 24 0.00 3.52 37.98
C SER A 24 0.30 3.07 36.55
N GLU A 25 0.83 3.98 35.74
CA GLU A 25 1.22 3.70 34.36
C GLU A 25 2.27 2.59 34.26
N ASP A 26 3.30 2.62 35.12
CA ASP A 26 4.36 1.60 35.13
C ASP A 26 3.86 0.22 35.53
N LYS A 27 2.97 0.16 36.52
CA LYS A 27 2.33 -1.10 36.89
C LYS A 27 1.42 -1.61 35.79
N LEU A 28 0.67 -0.73 35.12
CA LEU A 28 -0.14 -1.10 33.97
C LEU A 28 0.74 -1.63 32.82
N ARG A 29 1.87 -0.99 32.50
CA ARG A 29 2.85 -1.51 31.52
C ARG A 29 3.36 -2.90 31.90
N ALA A 30 3.76 -3.08 33.16
CA ALA A 30 4.20 -4.39 33.67
C ALA A 30 3.08 -5.45 33.60
N PHE A 31 1.85 -5.07 33.92
CA PHE A 31 0.67 -5.92 33.81
C PHE A 31 0.41 -6.33 32.36
N LEU A 32 0.43 -5.38 31.41
CA LEU A 32 0.23 -5.64 29.98
C LEU A 32 1.32 -6.55 29.41
N ARG A 33 2.57 -6.36 29.84
CA ARG A 33 3.68 -7.26 29.50
C ARG A 33 3.42 -8.68 29.99
N GLY A 34 3.00 -8.83 31.24
CA GLY A 34 2.63 -10.13 31.80
C GLY A 34 1.45 -10.79 31.07
N ALA A 35 0.41 -10.00 30.73
CA ALA A 35 -0.74 -10.48 29.97
C ALA A 35 -0.33 -10.97 28.57
N PHE A 36 0.56 -10.23 27.89
CA PHE A 36 1.08 -10.62 26.58
C PHE A 36 1.97 -11.88 26.68
N LEU A 37 2.85 -11.98 27.67
CA LEU A 37 3.69 -13.17 27.84
C LEU A 37 2.87 -14.42 28.20
N GLY A 38 1.79 -14.27 28.97
CA GLY A 38 0.96 -15.40 29.42
C GLY A 38 -0.11 -15.84 28.43
N ALA A 39 -0.63 -14.95 27.58
CA ALA A 39 -1.78 -15.22 26.73
C ALA A 39 -1.74 -14.50 25.37
N GLY A 40 -0.62 -13.86 25.05
CA GLY A 40 -0.43 -13.10 23.83
C GLY A 40 0.13 -13.93 22.68
N SER A 41 -0.12 -13.46 21.47
CA SER A 41 0.54 -13.92 20.25
C SER A 41 0.71 -12.75 19.30
N CYS A 42 1.81 -12.74 18.57
CA CYS A 42 2.08 -11.75 17.55
C CYS A 42 2.44 -12.47 16.24
N SER A 43 1.92 -11.96 15.14
CA SER A 43 2.22 -12.49 13.82
C SER A 43 3.68 -12.21 13.45
N ASP A 44 4.24 -13.07 12.62
CA ASP A 44 5.49 -12.74 11.93
C ASP A 44 5.27 -11.49 11.07
N PRO A 45 6.04 -10.39 11.26
CA PRO A 45 5.87 -9.15 10.50
C PRO A 45 5.98 -9.36 8.99
N ALA A 46 6.67 -10.42 8.53
CA ALA A 46 6.72 -10.78 7.12
C ALA A 46 5.35 -11.25 6.57
N ARG A 47 4.51 -11.86 7.42
CA ARG A 47 3.22 -12.46 7.06
C ARG A 47 2.04 -11.53 7.33
N GLY A 48 2.12 -10.70 8.38
CA GLY A 48 1.06 -9.75 8.69
C GLY A 48 1.29 -8.99 9.99
N TYR A 49 0.57 -7.88 10.13
CA TYR A 49 0.67 -7.00 11.28
C TYR A 49 -0.51 -7.23 12.21
N HIS A 50 -0.40 -8.23 13.07
CA HIS A 50 -1.46 -8.59 14.01
C HIS A 50 -0.93 -9.09 15.33
N LEU A 51 -1.53 -8.61 16.42
CA LEU A 51 -1.26 -9.05 17.79
C LEU A 51 -2.59 -9.36 18.46
N GLU A 52 -2.65 -10.47 19.19
CA GLU A 52 -3.81 -10.88 19.98
C GLU A 52 -3.41 -11.22 21.42
N ILE A 53 -4.27 -10.94 22.41
CA ILE A 53 -4.17 -11.40 23.80
C ILE A 53 -5.48 -12.08 24.17
N ALA A 54 -5.42 -13.37 24.50
CA ALA A 54 -6.61 -14.12 24.91
C ALA A 54 -7.10 -13.67 26.30
N ALA A 55 -8.42 -13.63 26.46
CA ALA A 55 -9.11 -13.22 27.67
C ALA A 55 -10.15 -14.27 28.09
N ARG A 56 -10.34 -14.42 29.40
CA ARG A 56 -11.28 -15.40 29.96
C ARG A 56 -12.74 -14.98 29.86
N THR A 57 -13.00 -13.68 29.97
CA THR A 57 -14.36 -13.11 29.94
C THR A 57 -14.40 -11.88 29.05
N GLU A 58 -15.60 -11.56 28.56
CA GLU A 58 -15.84 -10.34 27.78
C GLU A 58 -15.45 -9.09 28.57
N GLY A 59 -15.83 -9.02 29.85
CA GLY A 59 -15.53 -7.90 30.72
C GLY A 59 -14.02 -7.67 30.89
N PHE A 60 -13.25 -8.76 31.03
CA PHE A 60 -11.79 -8.66 31.08
C PHE A 60 -11.21 -8.19 29.74
N ALA A 61 -11.68 -8.74 28.61
CA ALA A 61 -11.23 -8.33 27.28
C ALA A 61 -11.51 -6.84 27.02
N ARG A 62 -12.71 -6.37 27.36
CA ARG A 62 -13.09 -4.97 27.21
C ARG A 62 -12.24 -4.05 28.09
N ALA A 63 -12.08 -4.38 29.37
CA ALA A 63 -11.26 -3.59 30.29
C ALA A 63 -9.79 -3.54 29.83
N LEU A 64 -9.25 -4.66 29.34
CA LEU A 64 -7.90 -4.72 28.79
C LEU A 64 -7.76 -3.86 27.53
N SER A 65 -8.73 -3.93 26.61
CA SER A 65 -8.77 -3.11 25.40
C SER A 65 -8.79 -1.61 25.74
N GLU A 66 -9.64 -1.19 26.68
CA GLU A 66 -9.76 0.21 27.12
C GLU A 66 -8.43 0.72 27.72
N ARG A 67 -7.72 -0.10 28.51
CA ARG A 67 -6.41 0.27 29.07
C ARG A 67 -5.28 0.30 28.04
N ILE A 68 -5.35 -0.52 26.99
CA ILE A 68 -4.38 -0.43 25.91
C ILE A 68 -4.65 0.83 25.08
N SER A 69 -5.93 1.14 24.83
CA SER A 69 -6.34 2.33 24.09
C SER A 69 -6.06 3.66 24.79
N SER A 70 -5.89 3.67 26.12
CA SER A 70 -5.41 4.87 26.82
C SER A 70 -3.96 5.26 26.47
N PHE A 71 -3.20 4.38 25.79
CA PHE A 71 -1.89 4.69 25.23
C PHE A 71 -1.94 5.09 23.75
N TYR A 72 -3.10 5.56 23.26
CA TYR A 72 -3.32 5.96 21.86
C TYR A 72 -3.19 4.82 20.84
N LEU A 73 -3.34 3.57 21.29
CA LEU A 73 -3.31 2.38 20.45
C LEU A 73 -4.74 1.91 20.11
N SER A 74 -5.02 1.55 18.86
CA SER A 74 -6.37 1.13 18.44
C SER A 74 -6.69 -0.33 18.76
N ALA A 75 -6.59 -0.70 20.04
CA ALA A 75 -6.96 -2.03 20.52
C ALA A 75 -8.48 -2.27 20.45
N LYS A 76 -8.88 -3.48 20.04
CA LYS A 76 -10.28 -3.90 19.95
C LYS A 76 -10.48 -5.25 20.65
N SER A 77 -11.63 -5.47 21.26
CA SER A 77 -12.04 -6.78 21.75
C SER A 77 -12.88 -7.54 20.71
N ALA A 78 -12.81 -8.87 20.72
CA ALA A 78 -13.65 -9.73 19.90
C ALA A 78 -13.88 -11.09 20.58
N HIS A 79 -14.92 -11.81 20.12
CA HIS A 79 -15.14 -13.21 20.44
C HIS A 79 -14.83 -14.08 19.21
N ARG A 80 -13.85 -14.98 19.31
CA ARG A 80 -13.40 -15.80 18.18
C ARG A 80 -13.09 -17.21 18.67
N LYS A 81 -13.58 -18.25 17.97
CA LYS A 81 -13.34 -19.66 18.33
C LYS A 81 -13.66 -19.99 19.81
N GLY A 82 -14.76 -19.45 20.34
CA GLY A 82 -15.22 -19.69 21.71
C GLY A 82 -14.37 -19.05 22.80
N ARG A 83 -13.50 -18.08 22.48
CA ARG A 83 -12.72 -17.31 23.45
C ARG A 83 -12.84 -15.81 23.18
N TRP A 84 -12.77 -15.04 24.26
CA TRP A 84 -12.61 -13.60 24.17
C TRP A 84 -11.13 -13.25 23.92
N LEU A 85 -10.89 -12.19 23.16
CA LEU A 85 -9.54 -11.71 22.90
C LEU A 85 -9.53 -10.20 22.73
N VAL A 86 -8.37 -9.59 22.94
CA VAL A 86 -8.04 -8.22 22.54
C VAL A 86 -7.04 -8.30 21.41
N TYR A 87 -7.18 -7.46 20.39
CA TYR A 87 -6.27 -7.47 19.26
C TYR A 87 -5.91 -6.07 18.78
N LEU A 88 -4.73 -5.98 18.16
CA LEU A 88 -4.21 -4.81 17.46
C LEU A 88 -3.81 -5.20 16.02
N LYS A 89 -3.77 -4.21 15.13
CA LYS A 89 -3.40 -4.40 13.71
C LYS A 89 -2.51 -3.26 13.23
N GLY A 90 -1.70 -3.52 12.22
CA GLY A 90 -0.85 -2.50 11.60
C GLY A 90 0.15 -1.89 12.59
N ASP A 91 0.27 -0.56 12.54
CA ASP A 91 1.16 0.31 13.31
C ASP A 91 1.02 0.11 14.82
N ASP A 92 -0.20 -0.17 15.29
CA ASP A 92 -0.46 -0.34 16.72
C ASP A 92 0.27 -1.56 17.31
N VAL A 93 0.70 -2.51 16.48
CA VAL A 93 1.43 -3.71 16.92
C VAL A 93 2.83 -3.33 17.44
N SER A 94 3.60 -2.55 16.67
CA SER A 94 4.92 -2.09 17.09
C SER A 94 4.81 -1.13 18.28
N GLY A 95 3.80 -0.26 18.29
CA GLY A 95 3.48 0.61 19.42
C GLY A 95 3.20 -0.16 20.71
N PHE A 96 2.42 -1.24 20.63
CA PHE A 96 2.20 -2.12 21.78
C PHE A 96 3.48 -2.83 22.25
N LEU A 97 4.29 -3.35 21.32
CA LEU A 97 5.57 -3.98 21.65
C LEU A 97 6.51 -2.99 22.37
N ALA A 98 6.59 -1.75 21.89
CA ALA A 98 7.35 -0.69 22.55
C ALA A 98 6.79 -0.37 23.95
N LEU A 99 5.46 -0.27 24.09
CA LEU A 99 4.78 -0.02 25.36
C LEU A 99 5.15 -1.06 26.43
N ILE A 100 5.25 -2.34 26.06
CA ILE A 100 5.62 -3.43 26.98
C ILE A 100 7.14 -3.65 27.09
N GLY A 101 7.96 -2.75 26.55
CA GLY A 101 9.42 -2.77 26.61
C GLY A 101 10.10 -3.80 25.69
N ALA A 102 9.40 -4.31 24.67
CA ALA A 102 9.96 -5.20 23.66
C ALA A 102 10.56 -4.41 22.48
N SER A 103 11.48 -3.48 22.77
CA SER A 103 11.98 -2.49 21.81
C SER A 103 12.65 -3.12 20.57
N SER A 104 13.43 -4.19 20.74
CA SER A 104 14.06 -4.89 19.60
C SER A 104 13.04 -5.54 18.67
N ALA A 105 11.94 -6.06 19.23
CA ALA A 105 10.86 -6.65 18.44
C ALA A 105 10.05 -5.57 17.72
N ALA A 106 9.80 -4.42 18.38
CA ALA A 106 9.15 -3.27 17.76
C ALA A 106 9.98 -2.73 16.58
N LEU A 107 11.30 -2.58 16.75
CA LEU A 107 12.21 -2.12 15.69
C LEU A 107 12.20 -3.08 14.49
N ARG A 108 12.33 -4.39 14.74
CA ARG A 108 12.24 -5.41 13.67
C ARG A 108 10.91 -5.33 12.91
N PHE A 109 9.82 -5.01 13.59
CA PHE A 109 8.51 -4.83 12.96
C PHE A 109 8.51 -3.65 11.99
N GLU A 110 9.05 -2.51 12.42
CA GLU A 110 9.18 -1.31 11.58
C GLU A 110 10.14 -1.53 10.40
N ASP A 111 11.27 -2.21 10.61
CA ASP A 111 12.24 -2.50 9.54
C ASP A 111 11.61 -3.33 8.41
N VAL A 112 10.96 -4.45 8.77
CA VAL A 112 10.31 -5.33 7.78
C VAL A 112 9.19 -4.60 7.05
N ARG A 113 8.47 -3.74 7.75
CA ARG A 113 7.41 -2.94 7.16
C ARG A 113 7.95 -1.91 6.17
N ALA A 114 8.95 -1.14 6.56
CA ALA A 114 9.60 -0.15 5.70
C ALA A 114 10.14 -0.81 4.43
N GLU A 115 10.78 -1.97 4.54
CA GLU A 115 11.28 -2.72 3.39
C GLU A 115 10.15 -3.18 2.45
N LYS A 116 9.00 -3.61 3.01
CA LYS A 116 7.84 -4.03 2.22
C LYS A 116 7.17 -2.84 1.52
N ASP A 117 7.05 -1.72 2.21
CA ASP A 117 6.46 -0.50 1.64
C ASP A 117 7.36 0.06 0.52
N TYR A 118 8.68 0.03 0.71
CA TYR A 118 9.65 0.40 -0.32
C TYR A 118 9.58 -0.53 -1.54
N ARG A 119 9.55 -1.85 -1.35
CA ARG A 119 9.38 -2.81 -2.44
C ARG A 119 8.05 -2.61 -3.19
N ASN A 120 6.97 -2.38 -2.47
CA ASN A 120 5.66 -2.11 -3.09
C ASN A 120 5.65 -0.81 -3.89
N TYR A 121 6.34 0.22 -3.39
CA TYR A 121 6.54 1.47 -4.11
C TYR A 121 7.30 1.22 -5.42
N ILE A 122 8.44 0.54 -5.39
CA ILE A 122 9.21 0.18 -6.59
C ILE A 122 8.36 -0.60 -7.58
N ASN A 123 7.66 -1.65 -7.12
CA ASN A 123 6.83 -2.48 -7.99
C ASN A 123 5.74 -1.65 -8.69
N ARG A 124 5.12 -0.71 -7.98
CA ARG A 124 4.11 0.18 -8.57
C ARG A 124 4.73 1.13 -9.57
N THR A 125 5.86 1.77 -9.23
CA THR A 125 6.55 2.70 -10.12
C THR A 125 7.03 2.00 -11.39
N SER A 126 7.71 0.86 -11.26
CA SER A 126 8.20 0.06 -12.39
C SER A 126 7.05 -0.44 -13.26
N ASN A 127 5.95 -0.93 -12.68
CA ASN A 127 4.78 -1.34 -13.46
C ASN A 127 4.15 -0.18 -14.24
N CYS A 128 4.09 1.01 -13.64
CA CYS A 128 3.60 2.21 -14.32
C CYS A 128 4.53 2.61 -15.48
N GLU A 129 5.84 2.55 -15.29
CA GLU A 129 6.83 2.84 -16.33
C GLU A 129 6.73 1.85 -17.49
N THR A 130 6.75 0.55 -17.20
CA THR A 130 6.59 -0.50 -18.22
C THR A 130 5.27 -0.35 -18.99
N ALA A 131 4.15 -0.13 -18.30
CA ALA A 131 2.86 0.06 -18.96
C ALA A 131 2.81 1.35 -19.82
N ASN A 132 3.57 2.38 -19.46
CA ASN A 132 3.69 3.58 -20.27
C ASN A 132 4.56 3.34 -21.51
N ILE A 133 5.68 2.62 -21.36
CA ILE A 133 6.55 2.22 -22.48
C ILE A 133 5.75 1.37 -23.47
N ASP A 134 5.03 0.34 -23.02
CA ASP A 134 4.24 -0.55 -23.89
C ASP A 134 3.20 0.24 -24.71
N LYS A 135 2.53 1.21 -24.08
CA LYS A 135 1.58 2.10 -24.77
C LYS A 135 2.28 2.99 -25.80
N THR A 136 3.43 3.55 -25.46
CA THR A 136 4.20 4.41 -26.38
C THR A 136 4.71 3.61 -27.58
N VAL A 137 5.26 2.42 -27.36
CA VAL A 137 5.73 1.52 -28.43
C VAL A 137 4.58 1.11 -29.33
N THR A 138 3.46 0.66 -28.75
CA THR A 138 2.28 0.25 -29.53
C THR A 138 1.74 1.41 -30.36
N ALA A 139 1.64 2.61 -29.78
CA ALA A 139 1.17 3.79 -30.50
C ALA A 139 2.12 4.19 -31.64
N ALA A 140 3.44 4.13 -31.43
CA ALA A 140 4.43 4.43 -32.46
C ALA A 140 4.32 3.46 -33.65
N LEU A 141 4.18 2.15 -33.38
CA LEU A 141 3.99 1.14 -34.41
C LEU A 141 2.71 1.39 -35.23
N LEU A 142 1.58 1.67 -34.57
CA LEU A 142 0.33 1.98 -35.27
C LEU A 142 0.45 3.25 -36.13
N GLN A 143 1.15 4.27 -35.64
CA GLN A 143 1.38 5.51 -36.39
C GLN A 143 2.24 5.27 -37.63
N LEU A 144 3.32 4.49 -37.51
CA LEU A 144 4.18 4.13 -38.64
C LEU A 144 3.39 3.35 -39.71
N GLN A 145 2.65 2.32 -39.30
CA GLN A 145 1.79 1.54 -40.21
C GLN A 145 0.73 2.39 -40.91
N ALA A 146 0.14 3.36 -40.20
CA ALA A 146 -0.82 4.28 -40.79
C ALA A 146 -0.16 5.19 -41.83
N ILE A 147 1.04 5.71 -41.54
CA ILE A 147 1.79 6.54 -42.49
C ILE A 147 2.16 5.74 -43.74
N GLU A 148 2.67 4.51 -43.59
CA GLU A 148 2.96 3.60 -44.71
C GLU A 148 1.71 3.34 -45.56
N ARG A 149 0.55 3.14 -44.94
CA ARG A 149 -0.71 2.93 -45.66
C ARG A 149 -1.16 4.16 -46.44
N ILE A 150 -1.00 5.36 -45.88
CA ILE A 150 -1.29 6.61 -46.59
C ILE A 150 -0.38 6.73 -47.82
N GLU A 151 0.92 6.46 -47.66
CA GLU A 151 1.91 6.53 -48.74
C GLU A 151 1.63 5.55 -49.89
N GLN A 152 0.97 4.42 -49.62
CA GLN A 152 0.51 3.49 -50.65
C GLN A 152 -0.64 4.02 -51.52
N HIS A 153 -1.40 5.02 -51.05
CA HIS A 153 -2.60 5.53 -51.73
C HIS A 153 -2.41 6.94 -52.30
N GLN A 154 -1.53 7.75 -51.71
CA GLN A 154 -1.20 9.09 -52.16
C GLN A 154 0.22 9.48 -51.74
N GLU A 155 0.80 10.47 -52.41
CA GLU A 155 2.07 11.04 -51.99
C GLU A 155 1.91 11.74 -50.64
N LEU A 156 2.83 11.53 -49.69
CA LEU A 156 2.73 12.19 -48.38
C LEU A 156 2.74 13.72 -48.49
N SER A 157 3.37 14.28 -49.54
CA SER A 157 3.39 15.73 -49.80
C SER A 157 2.01 16.32 -50.10
N ASP A 158 1.03 15.49 -50.47
CA ASP A 158 -0.34 15.94 -50.75
C ASP A 158 -1.14 16.16 -49.45
N LEU A 159 -0.62 15.70 -48.31
CA LEU A 159 -1.20 15.95 -46.99
C LEU A 159 -1.14 17.45 -46.64
N PRO A 160 -2.12 17.96 -45.88
CA PRO A 160 -2.01 19.28 -45.26
C PRO A 160 -0.70 19.43 -44.49
N ALA A 161 -0.01 20.57 -44.63
CA ALA A 161 1.32 20.80 -44.08
C ALA A 161 1.53 20.32 -42.62
N PRO A 162 0.59 20.52 -41.67
CA PRO A 162 0.73 20.02 -40.31
C PRO A 162 0.78 18.49 -40.19
N LEU A 163 0.08 17.77 -41.07
CA LEU A 163 0.05 16.30 -41.11
C LEU A 163 1.27 15.75 -41.85
N TYR A 164 1.68 16.40 -42.94
CA TYR A 164 2.91 16.05 -43.64
C TYR A 164 4.14 16.14 -42.72
N GLU A 165 4.27 17.25 -41.98
CA GLU A 165 5.35 17.43 -41.00
C GLU A 165 5.35 16.34 -39.92
N ALA A 166 4.18 16.01 -39.36
CA ALA A 166 4.05 14.96 -38.36
C ALA A 166 4.40 13.57 -38.90
N ALA A 167 3.97 13.24 -40.13
CA ALA A 167 4.31 11.98 -40.79
C ALA A 167 5.81 11.87 -41.03
N ARG A 168 6.43 12.92 -41.55
CA ARG A 168 7.89 13.01 -41.78
C ARG A 168 8.69 12.84 -40.50
N LEU A 169 8.33 13.56 -39.44
CA LEU A 169 9.02 13.47 -38.15
C LEU A 169 8.87 12.08 -37.52
N ARG A 170 7.70 11.44 -37.65
CA ARG A 170 7.49 10.08 -37.13
C ARG A 170 8.28 9.02 -37.89
N LEU A 171 8.39 9.13 -39.22
CA LEU A 171 9.25 8.26 -40.02
C LEU A 171 10.74 8.49 -39.71
N GLN A 172 11.15 9.74 -39.51
CA GLN A 172 12.53 10.09 -39.22
C GLN A 172 12.96 9.66 -37.81
N TYR A 173 12.05 9.73 -36.84
CA TYR A 173 12.29 9.39 -35.44
C TYR A 173 11.24 8.37 -34.95
N PRO A 174 11.35 7.09 -35.37
CA PRO A 174 10.36 6.06 -35.09
C PRO A 174 10.25 5.74 -33.59
N ASP A 175 11.37 5.78 -32.88
CA ASP A 175 11.45 5.47 -31.44
C ASP A 175 11.19 6.68 -30.55
N ALA A 176 11.07 7.88 -31.12
CA ALA A 176 10.85 9.09 -30.33
C ALA A 176 9.47 9.03 -29.64
N THR A 177 9.42 9.53 -28.42
CA THR A 177 8.18 9.76 -27.69
C THR A 177 7.35 10.86 -28.36
N LEU A 178 6.07 10.91 -28.01
CA LEU A 178 5.16 11.97 -28.46
C LEU A 178 5.66 13.38 -28.06
N GLN A 179 6.35 13.50 -26.92
CA GLN A 179 6.90 14.78 -26.46
C GLN A 179 8.08 15.20 -27.34
N GLU A 180 9.04 14.31 -27.59
CA GLU A 180 10.20 14.61 -28.43
C GLU A 180 9.80 15.00 -29.86
N LEU A 181 8.78 14.35 -30.44
CA LEU A 181 8.22 14.80 -31.71
C LEU A 181 7.65 16.21 -31.68
N ALA A 182 6.92 16.53 -30.61
CA ALA A 182 6.34 17.85 -30.45
C ALA A 182 7.44 18.91 -30.33
N ASP A 183 8.52 18.59 -29.62
CA ASP A 183 9.70 19.44 -29.49
C ASP A 183 10.41 19.62 -30.85
N TYR A 184 10.57 18.57 -31.65
CA TYR A 184 11.13 18.67 -33.01
C TYR A 184 10.28 19.52 -33.96
N ALA A 185 8.96 19.55 -33.74
CA ALA A 185 8.02 20.37 -34.51
C ALA A 185 7.79 21.77 -33.89
N GLU A 186 8.46 22.10 -32.78
CA GLU A 186 8.27 23.33 -32.01
C GLU A 186 6.80 23.62 -31.65
N ILE A 187 6.05 22.56 -31.31
CA ILE A 187 4.65 22.65 -30.87
C ILE A 187 4.42 21.96 -29.52
N GLY A 188 3.25 22.18 -28.92
CA GLY A 188 2.85 21.45 -27.71
C GLY A 188 2.52 19.98 -27.99
N LYS A 189 2.75 19.11 -26.99
CA LYS A 189 2.42 17.66 -27.00
C LYS A 189 1.02 17.35 -27.52
N SER A 190 0.02 18.12 -27.08
CA SER A 190 -1.37 17.94 -27.52
C SER A 190 -1.53 18.20 -29.02
N GLY A 191 -0.85 19.22 -29.55
CA GLY A 191 -0.87 19.56 -30.97
C GLY A 191 -0.30 18.42 -31.82
N MET A 192 0.84 17.85 -31.42
CA MET A 192 1.41 16.68 -32.11
C MET A 192 0.48 15.46 -32.02
N ASN A 193 -0.13 15.22 -30.85
CA ASN A 193 -1.07 14.12 -30.67
C ASN A 193 -2.26 14.22 -31.62
N HIS A 194 -2.84 15.42 -31.78
CA HIS A 194 -3.95 15.65 -32.70
C HIS A 194 -3.56 15.41 -34.16
N ARG A 195 -2.35 15.79 -34.57
CA ARG A 195 -1.84 15.54 -35.93
C ARG A 195 -1.68 14.04 -36.20
N LEU A 196 -1.04 13.30 -35.28
CA LEU A 196 -0.88 11.85 -35.40
C LEU A 196 -2.21 11.10 -35.35
N ALA A 197 -3.15 11.53 -34.50
CA ALA A 197 -4.50 10.96 -34.45
C ALA A 197 -5.27 11.16 -35.77
N ARG A 198 -5.06 12.30 -36.46
CA ARG A 198 -5.64 12.53 -37.79
C ARG A 198 -5.00 11.65 -38.87
N LEU A 199 -3.70 11.41 -38.82
CA LEU A 199 -3.04 10.44 -39.71
C LEU A 199 -3.60 9.03 -39.51
N LEU A 200 -3.77 8.59 -38.27
CA LEU A 200 -4.42 7.31 -37.95
C LEU A 200 -5.85 7.25 -38.49
N ALA A 201 -6.63 8.33 -38.36
CA ALA A 201 -8.00 8.38 -38.88
C ALA A 201 -8.04 8.32 -40.40
N LEU A 202 -7.17 9.08 -41.08
CA LEU A 202 -7.07 9.07 -42.54
C LEU A 202 -6.66 7.69 -43.07
N ALA A 203 -5.70 7.03 -42.43
CA ALA A 203 -5.28 5.69 -42.84
C ALA A 203 -6.41 4.64 -42.77
N LYS A 204 -7.39 4.83 -41.87
CA LYS A 204 -8.59 3.98 -41.79
C LYS A 204 -9.57 4.19 -42.94
N GLU A 205 -9.55 5.36 -43.58
CA GLU A 205 -10.36 5.59 -44.79
C GLU A 205 -9.84 4.78 -45.98
N TYR A 206 -8.61 4.25 -45.89
CA TYR A 206 -8.01 3.33 -46.84
C TYR A 206 -8.08 1.86 -46.40
N GLU A 207 -8.74 1.55 -45.27
CA GLU A 207 -9.08 0.18 -44.85
C GLU A 207 -10.41 -0.26 -45.50
N ASP A 208 -10.40 -0.46 -46.82
CA ASP A 208 -11.43 -1.27 -47.50
C ASP A 208 -11.24 -2.77 -47.21
#